data_AF-A0A0S7X8I0-F1
#
_entry.id   AF-A0A0S7X8I0-F1
#
_cell.length_a   1.000
_cell.length_b   1.000
_cell.length_c   1.000
_cell.angle_alpha   90.00
_cell.angle_beta   90.00
_cell.angle_gamma   90.00
#
_symmetry.space_group_name_H-M   'P 1'
#
loop_
_entity.id
_entity.type
_entity.pdbx_description
1 polymer ?
#
loop_
_entity_poly.entity_id
_entity_poly.type
_entity_poly.pdbx_seq_one_letter_code
_entity_poly.pdbx_strand_id
1 'polypeptide(L)' 'MNGGEVASRAELARKLGVSRARVTQVLGLLMLSPGVLRRIRALGDPLDGHVITERQLRPLVRRKPEEQELCLEQSLRSRP' A
#
# COMPACT_ATOMS: atom_id res chain seq x y z
N MET A 1 -11.82 -14.50 18.64
CA MET A 1 -11.07 -13.27 18.27
C MET A 1 -9.61 -13.52 18.63
N ASN A 2 -8.77 -13.84 17.66
CA ASN A 2 -7.34 -14.06 17.93
C ASN A 2 -6.70 -12.69 18.16
N GLY A 3 -6.31 -12.40 19.41
CA GLY A 3 -5.51 -11.23 19.74
C GLY A 3 -4.26 -11.24 18.85
N GLY A 4 -4.03 -10.15 18.13
CA GLY A 4 -2.96 -10.08 17.14
C GLY A 4 -1.61 -10.52 17.75
N GLU A 5 -0.84 -11.29 17.01
CA GLU A 5 0.44 -11.88 17.44
C GLU A 5 1.49 -10.86 17.90
N VAL A 6 1.25 -9.57 17.67
CA VAL A 6 2.13 -8.45 18.00
C VAL A 6 1.29 -7.28 18.53
N ALA A 7 1.73 -6.66 19.61
CA ALA A 7 1.01 -5.58 20.28
C ALA A 7 1.30 -4.19 19.68
N SER A 8 2.32 -4.06 18.82
CA SER A 8 2.67 -2.77 18.21
C SER A 8 3.38 -2.86 16.88
N ARG A 9 3.38 -1.76 16.12
CA ARG A 9 4.18 -1.61 14.88
C ARG A 9 5.68 -1.75 15.12
N ALA A 10 6.17 -1.36 16.31
CA ALA A 10 7.59 -1.49 16.66
C ALA A 10 7.97 -2.95 16.93
N GLU A 11 7.08 -3.70 17.58
CA GLU A 11 7.26 -5.12 17.80
C GLU A 11 7.20 -5.92 16.50
N LEU A 12 6.23 -5.60 15.62
CA LEU A 12 6.18 -6.16 14.27
C LEU A 12 7.46 -5.89 13.48
N ALA A 13 7.99 -4.67 13.58
CA ALA A 13 9.24 -4.29 12.91
C ALA A 13 10.44 -5.13 13.40
N ARG A 14 10.58 -5.32 14.73
CA ARG A 14 11.61 -6.19 15.31
C ARG A 14 11.45 -7.64 14.86
N LYS A 15 10.22 -8.18 14.91
CA LYS A 15 9.91 -9.56 14.50
C LYS A 15 10.27 -9.82 13.03
N LEU A 16 10.07 -8.82 12.16
CA LEU A 16 10.34 -8.90 10.72
C LEU A 16 11.74 -8.42 10.30
N GLY A 17 12.57 -7.92 11.22
CA GLY A 17 13.91 -7.40 10.89
C GLY A 17 13.91 -6.14 10.02
N VAL A 18 12.84 -5.34 10.05
CA VAL A 18 12.71 -4.09 9.27
C VAL A 18 12.57 -2.87 10.17
N SER A 19 12.66 -1.66 9.59
CA SER A 19 12.41 -0.45 10.35
C SER A 19 10.92 -0.27 10.70
N ARG A 20 10.63 0.39 11.83
CA ARG A 20 9.27 0.81 12.20
C ARG A 20 8.62 1.67 11.11
N ALA A 21 9.42 2.48 10.42
CA ALA A 21 8.97 3.30 9.30
C ALA A 21 8.46 2.42 8.15
N ARG A 22 9.17 1.34 7.81
CA ARG A 22 8.76 0.40 6.75
C ARG A 22 7.42 -0.26 7.06
N VAL A 23 7.23 -0.72 8.30
CA VAL A 23 5.96 -1.28 8.76
C VAL A 23 4.82 -0.27 8.60
N THR A 24 5.06 0.97 9.03
CA THR A 24 4.06 2.04 8.93
C THR A 24 3.67 2.33 7.48
N GLN A 25 4.64 2.35 6.57
CA GLN A 25 4.41 2.60 5.14
C GLN A 25 3.53 1.51 4.51
N VAL A 26 3.87 0.24 4.74
CA VAL A 26 3.12 -0.90 4.19
C VAL A 26 1.71 -0.95 4.78
N LEU A 27 1.56 -0.84 6.10
CA LEU A 27 0.25 -0.81 6.74
C LEU A 27 -0.58 0.41 6.33
N GLY A 28 0.07 1.52 5.99
CA GLY A 28 -0.60 2.71 5.47
C GLY A 28 -1.35 2.44 4.16
N LEU A 29 -0.91 1.48 3.35
CA LEU A 29 -1.62 1.10 2.12
C LEU A 29 -3.02 0.55 2.39
N LEU A 30 -3.30 0.03 3.60
CA LEU A 30 -4.63 -0.41 3.99
C LEU A 30 -5.63 0.74 4.11
N MET A 31 -5.15 1.98 4.14
CA MET A 31 -5.97 3.20 4.18
C MET A 31 -6.33 3.74 2.78
N LEU A 32 -5.90 3.07 1.70
CA LEU A 32 -6.31 3.44 0.35
C LEU A 32 -7.82 3.28 0.18
N SER A 33 -8.41 4.13 -0.66
CA SER A 33 -9.85 4.09 -0.92
C SER A 33 -10.27 2.74 -1.51
N PRO A 34 -11.52 2.29 -1.28
CA PRO A 34 -12.01 1.07 -1.91
C PRO A 34 -11.92 1.08 -3.44
N GLY A 35 -12.06 2.25 -4.07
CA GLY A 35 -11.90 2.42 -5.52
C GLY A 35 -10.48 2.11 -5.99
N VAL A 36 -9.48 2.65 -5.30
CA VAL A 36 -8.06 2.37 -5.58
C VAL A 36 -7.72 0.90 -5.34
N LEU A 37 -8.16 0.32 -4.23
CA LEU A 37 -7.90 -1.09 -3.94
C LEU A 37 -8.51 -2.04 -4.99
N ARG A 38 -9.72 -1.75 -5.49
CA ARG A 38 -10.32 -2.50 -6.59
C ARG A 38 -9.49 -2.41 -7.87
N ARG A 39 -9.01 -1.20 -8.20
CA ARG A 39 -8.18 -0.96 -9.40
C ARG A 39 -6.85 -1.71 -9.32
N ILE A 40 -6.19 -1.69 -8.15
CA ILE A 40 -4.95 -2.43 -7.92
C ILE A 40 -5.18 -3.94 -8.05
N ARG A 41 -6.25 -4.48 -7.45
CA ARG A 41 -6.59 -5.91 -7.57
C ARG A 41 -6.89 -6.33 -9.02
N ALA A 42 -7.45 -5.43 -9.82
CA ALA A 42 -7.72 -5.67 -11.23
C ALA A 42 -6.43 -5.74 -12.09
N LEU A 43 -5.26 -5.38 -11.55
CA LEU A 43 -3.97 -5.56 -12.22
C LEU A 43 -3.47 -7.02 -12.20
N GLY A 44 -4.10 -7.89 -11.41
CA GLY A 44 -3.73 -9.30 -11.26
C GLY A 44 -3.06 -9.63 -9.92
N ASP A 45 -3.11 -10.90 -9.56
CA ASP A 45 -2.39 -11.50 -8.43
C ASP A 45 -2.00 -12.95 -8.77
N PRO A 46 -0.72 -13.23 -9.13
CA PRO A 46 0.40 -12.29 -9.12
C PRO A 46 0.26 -11.21 -10.19
N LEU A 47 0.85 -10.04 -9.93
CA LEU A 47 0.90 -8.94 -10.91
C LEU A 47 1.72 -9.37 -12.13
N ASP A 48 1.19 -9.13 -13.34
CA ASP A 48 1.91 -9.33 -14.60
C ASP A 48 3.02 -8.28 -14.76
N GLY A 49 4.15 -8.49 -14.08
CA GLY A 49 5.30 -7.60 -14.09
C GLY A 49 5.25 -6.46 -13.06
N HIS A 50 6.13 -5.46 -13.22
CA HIS A 50 6.28 -4.34 -12.26
C HIS A 50 5.33 -3.18 -12.61
N VAL A 51 4.04 -3.48 -12.75
CA VAL A 51 3.01 -2.51 -13.15
C VAL A 51 2.85 -1.39 -12.13
N ILE A 52 3.01 -1.71 -10.85
CA ILE A 52 2.95 -0.72 -9.77
C ILE A 52 3.78 -1.17 -8.56
N THR A 53 4.39 -0.21 -7.88
CA THR A 53 5.20 -0.45 -6.68
C THR A 53 4.56 0.17 -5.45
N GLU A 54 4.86 -0.38 -4.26
CA GLU A 54 4.45 0.23 -2.99
C GLU A 54 4.96 1.68 -2.84
N ARG A 55 6.13 2.02 -3.41
CA ARG A 55 6.67 3.38 -3.40
C ARG A 55 5.79 4.36 -4.18
N GLN A 56 5.22 3.94 -5.30
CA GLN A 56 4.27 4.75 -6.08
C GLN A 56 2.93 4.93 -5.35
N LEU A 57 2.53 3.95 -4.53
CA LEU A 57 1.27 4.01 -3.78
C LEU A 57 1.35 4.85 -2.50
N ARG A 58 2.54 4.96 -1.87
CA ARG A 58 2.75 5.71 -0.62
C ARG A 58 2.16 7.13 -0.62
N PRO A 59 2.33 7.96 -1.66
CA PRO A 59 1.78 9.31 -1.69
C PRO A 59 0.24 9.35 -1.69
N LEU A 60 -0.42 8.33 -2.24
CA LEU A 60 -1.89 8.28 -2.36
C LEU A 60 -2.55 8.18 -0.98
N VAL A 61 -1.91 7.51 -0.02
CA VAL A 61 -2.42 7.34 1.35
C VAL A 61 -2.72 8.67 2.05
N ARG A 62 -2.03 9.76 1.66
CA ARG A 62 -2.20 11.10 2.26
C ARG A 62 -3.21 11.98 1.52
N ARG A 63 -3.81 11.48 0.43
CA ARG A 63 -4.75 12.23 -0.40
C ARG A 63 -6.19 11.87 -0.08
N LYS A 64 -7.11 12.78 -0.41
CA LYS A 64 -8.55 12.51 -0.31
C LYS A 64 -8.97 11.42 -1.28
N PRO A 65 -9.97 10.58 -0.95
CA PRO A 65 -10.38 9.44 -1.79
C PRO A 65 -10.58 9.79 -3.28
N GLU A 66 -11.18 10.94 -3.57
CA GLU A 66 -11.42 11.45 -4.93
C GLU A 66 -10.13 11.74 -5.72
N GLU A 67 -9.06 12.15 -5.03
CA GLU A 67 -7.76 12.43 -5.65
C GLU A 67 -6.92 11.17 -5.83
N GLN A 68 -7.15 10.14 -5.00
CA GLN A 68 -6.31 8.94 -5.03
C GLN A 68 -6.42 8.20 -6.36
N GLU A 69 -7.61 8.12 -6.94
CA GLU A 69 -7.82 7.45 -8.23
C GLU A 69 -7.09 8.16 -9.38
N LEU A 70 -7.14 9.50 -9.41
CA LEU A 70 -6.42 10.28 -10.41
C LEU A 70 -4.91 10.08 -10.31
N CYS A 71 -4.37 10.10 -9.09
CA CYS A 71 -2.94 9.86 -8.87
C CYS A 71 -2.50 8.43 -9.20
N LEU A 72 -3.37 7.44 -8.96
CA LEU A 72 -3.12 6.06 -9.36
C LEU A 72 -2.99 5.95 -10.87
N GLU A 73 -3.92 6.54 -11.61
CA GLU A 73 -3.89 6.56 -13.08
C GLU A 73 -2.61 7.18 -13.63
N GLN A 74 -2.17 8.31 -13.07
CA GLN A 74 -0.90 8.93 -13.46
C GLN A 74 0.30 8.01 -13.20
N SER A 75 0.28 7.26 -12.09
CA SER A 75 1.34 6.32 -11.74
C SER A 75 1.39 5.13 -12.69
N LEU A 76 0.23 4.61 -13.11
CA LEU A 76 0.12 3.49 -14.06
C LEU A 76 0.52 3.89 -15.49
N ARG A 77 0.31 5.16 -15.87
CA ARG A 77 0.75 5.71 -17.17
C ARG A 77 2.24 5.94 -17.23
N SER A 78 2.85 6.34 -16.12
CA SER A 78 4.29 6.61 -16.00
C SER A 78 5.10 5.32 -15.84
N ARG A 79 4.77 4.27 -16.61
CA ARG A 79 5.37 2.93 -16.48
C ARG A 79 6.90 3.04 -16.38
N PRO A 80 7.54 2.34 -15.43
CA PRO A 80 8.99 2.24 -15.37
C PRO A 80 9.55 1.48 -16.59
#